data_AF-B4SGP2-F1
#
_entry.id   AF-B4SGP2-F1
#
_cell.length_a   1.000
_cell.length_b   1.000
_cell.length_c   1.000
_cell.angle_alpha   90.00
_cell.angle_beta   90.00
_cell.angle_gamma   90.00
#
_symmetry.space_group_name_H-M   'P 1'
#
loop_
_entity.id
_entity.type
_entity.pdbx_description
1 polymer ?
#
loop_
_entity_poly.entity_id
_entity_poly.type
_entity_poly.pdbx_seq_one_letter_code
_entity_poly.pdbx_strand_id
1 'polypeptide(L)'
;MKIVLTKEAKDSLREIESYIGQTSKRAAQQTIITILNKITRQLPAHPQSAKPGILTDTRELYFSDVPYCVIYTSDNKTITVLSIFHTAQSR
;
A
#
# COMPACT_ATOMS: atom_id res chain seq x y z
N MET A 1 -4.80 -9.37 13.37
CA MET A 1 -5.50 -9.30 12.07
C MET A 1 -4.63 -9.94 11.00
N LYS A 2 -5.22 -10.65 10.04
CA LYS A 2 -4.53 -11.19 8.86
C LYS A 2 -4.41 -10.08 7.81
N ILE A 3 -3.29 -10.03 7.09
CA ILE A 3 -3.11 -9.15 5.93
C ILE A 3 -3.13 -10.01 4.67
N VAL A 4 -3.90 -9.60 3.68
CA VAL A 4 -4.00 -10.25 2.37
C VAL A 4 -3.74 -9.20 1.29
N LEU A 5 -2.86 -9.53 0.34
CA LEU A 5 -2.65 -8.73 -0.87
C LEU A 5 -3.42 -9.39 -2.01
N THR A 6 -4.27 -8.62 -2.68
CA THR A 6 -4.92 -9.04 -3.93
C THR A 6 -3.89 -9.24 -5.05
N LYS A 7 -4.35 -9.72 -6.20
CA LYS A 7 -3.50 -9.82 -7.38
C LYS A 7 -3.05 -8.42 -7.83
N GLU A 8 -3.98 -7.48 -7.86
CA GLU A 8 -3.79 -6.09 -8.26
C GLU A 8 -2.76 -5.41 -7.36
N ALA A 9 -2.82 -5.59 -6.04
CA ALA A 9 -1.81 -5.06 -5.12
C ALA A 9 -0.40 -5.63 -5.38
N LYS A 10 -0.30 -6.91 -5.73
CA LYS A 10 0.99 -7.53 -6.08
C LYS A 10 1.52 -7.00 -7.41
N ASP A 11 0.63 -6.78 -8.37
CA ASP A 11 0.98 -6.18 -9.67
C ASP A 11 1.45 -4.74 -9.48
N SER A 12 0.82 -3.94 -8.61
CA SER A 12 1.31 -2.62 -8.22
C SER A 12 2.73 -2.68 -7.64
N LEU A 13 3.03 -3.63 -6.75
CA LEU A 13 4.40 -3.77 -6.21
C LEU A 13 5.44 -4.09 -7.30
N ARG A 14 5.07 -4.93 -8.28
CA ARG A 14 5.95 -5.25 -9.43
C ARG A 14 6.16 -4.04 -10.32
N GLU A 15 5.13 -3.24 -10.54
CA GLU A 15 5.22 -2.00 -11.31
C GLU A 15 6.14 -0.99 -10.61
N ILE A 16 6.01 -0.83 -9.29
CA ILE A 16 6.93 -0.01 -8.49
C ILE A 16 8.37 -0.50 -8.62
N GLU A 17 8.57 -1.82 -8.50
CA GLU A 17 9.89 -2.44 -8.63
C GLU A 17 10.50 -2.18 -10.02
N SER A 18 9.71 -2.38 -11.08
CA SER A 18 10.13 -2.19 -12.46
C SER A 18 10.42 -0.72 -12.78
N TYR A 19 9.55 0.20 -12.36
CA TYR A 19 9.68 1.62 -12.63
C TYR A 19 10.89 2.23 -11.92
N ILE A 20 10.97 2.10 -10.59
CA ILE A 20 12.09 2.65 -9.83
C ILE A 20 13.38 1.89 -10.13
N GLY A 21 13.29 0.59 -10.40
CA GLY A 21 14.42 -0.29 -10.69
C GLY A 21 15.17 0.06 -11.97
N GLN A 22 14.54 0.77 -12.92
CA GLN A 22 15.21 1.33 -14.10
C GLN A 22 16.29 2.35 -13.71
N THR A 23 16.09 3.08 -12.61
CA THR A 23 17.05 4.06 -12.09
C THR A 23 17.90 3.48 -10.96
N SER A 24 17.29 2.78 -10.00
CA SER A 24 17.98 2.21 -8.85
C SER A 24 17.22 1.04 -8.23
N LYS A 25 17.75 -0.18 -8.38
CA LYS A 25 17.21 -1.38 -7.74
C LYS A 25 17.16 -1.26 -6.22
N ARG A 26 18.16 -0.62 -5.60
CA ARG A 26 18.18 -0.38 -4.15
C ARG A 26 17.03 0.53 -3.73
N ALA A 27 16.75 1.60 -4.47
CA ALA A 27 15.65 2.50 -4.16
C ALA A 27 14.29 1.80 -4.31
N ALA A 28 14.14 0.96 -5.33
CA ALA A 28 12.94 0.15 -5.54
C ALA A 28 12.65 -0.78 -4.35
N GLN A 29 13.67 -1.54 -3.93
CA GLN A 29 13.58 -2.43 -2.76
C GLN A 29 13.26 -1.66 -1.49
N GLN A 30 13.95 -0.54 -1.24
CA GLN A 30 13.71 0.28 -0.05
C GLN A 30 12.27 0.82 -0.01
N THR A 31 11.74 1.25 -1.16
CA THR A 31 10.36 1.74 -1.28
C THR A 31 9.35 0.65 -0.94
N ILE A 32 9.51 -0.55 -1.52
CA ILE A 32 8.62 -1.70 -1.26
C ILE A 32 8.69 -2.12 0.22
N ILE A 33 9.89 -2.16 0.81
CA ILE A 33 10.08 -2.48 2.22
C ILE A 33 9.37 -1.46 3.11
N THR A 34 9.50 -0.16 2.82
CA THR A 34 8.80 0.91 3.55
C THR A 34 7.28 0.72 3.48
N ILE A 35 6.75 0.41 2.30
CA ILE A 35 5.32 0.16 2.09
C ILE A 35 4.84 -1.03 2.95
N LEU A 36 5.48 -2.18 2.80
CA LEU A 36 5.11 -3.40 3.51
C LEU A 36 5.28 -3.28 5.03
N ASN A 37 6.32 -2.60 5.50
CA ASN A 37 6.55 -2.38 6.93
C ASN A 37 5.43 -1.55 7.56
N LYS A 38 4.98 -0.48 6.90
CA LYS A 38 3.90 0.35 7.45
C LYS A 38 2.58 -0.43 7.47
N ILE A 39 2.25 -1.14 6.39
CA ILE A 39 1.05 -2.01 6.32
C ILE A 39 1.07 -3.02 7.47
N THR A 40 2.18 -3.74 7.65
CA THR A 40 2.29 -4.83 8.63
C THR A 40 2.37 -4.35 10.09
N ARG A 41 2.89 -3.15 10.34
CA ARG A 41 3.03 -2.61 11.71
C ARG A 41 1.83 -1.76 12.14
N GLN A 42 1.29 -0.91 11.27
CA GLN A 42 0.25 0.04 11.64
C GLN A 42 -1.16 -0.56 11.56
N LEU A 43 -1.48 -1.23 10.46
CA LEU A 43 -2.87 -1.61 10.18
C LEU A 43 -3.43 -2.67 11.14
N PRO A 44 -2.68 -3.70 11.59
CA PRO A 44 -3.24 -4.66 12.55
C PRO A 44 -3.64 -4.06 13.89
N ALA A 45 -2.99 -2.96 14.31
CA ALA A 45 -3.30 -2.26 15.55
C ALA A 45 -4.40 -1.21 15.35
N HIS A 46 -4.34 -0.46 14.23
CA HIS A 46 -5.22 0.67 13.98
C HIS A 46 -5.73 0.68 12.52
N PRO A 47 -6.56 -0.30 12.11
CA PRO A 47 -7.03 -0.41 10.73
C PRO A 47 -7.95 0.76 10.33
N GLN A 48 -8.56 1.45 11.29
CA GLN A 48 -9.43 2.59 11.03
C GLN A 48 -8.68 3.95 11.03
N SER A 49 -7.36 3.96 11.26
CA SER A 49 -6.55 5.19 11.34
C SER A 49 -6.29 5.87 10.00
N ALA A 50 -6.37 5.13 8.89
CA ALA A 50 -6.17 5.70 7.56
C ALA A 50 -7.41 6.46 7.09
N LYS A 51 -7.22 7.37 6.12
CA LYS A 51 -8.29 8.22 5.61
C LYS A 51 -9.39 7.37 4.97
N PRO A 52 -10.68 7.64 5.19
CA PRO A 52 -11.75 7.02 4.41
C PRO A 52 -11.53 7.25 2.91
N GLY A 53 -11.64 6.18 2.12
CA GLY A 53 -11.52 6.24 0.68
C GLY A 53 -12.80 6.70 0.00
N ILE A 54 -12.70 6.89 -1.32
CA ILE A 54 -13.83 7.35 -2.14
C ILE A 54 -14.91 6.26 -2.31
N LEU A 55 -14.49 5.00 -2.37
CA LEU A 55 -15.42 3.87 -2.43
C LEU A 55 -15.77 3.40 -1.02
N THR A 56 -17.00 2.92 -0.84
CA THR A 56 -17.47 2.37 0.44
C THR A 56 -16.52 1.31 0.97
N ASP A 57 -16.27 1.34 2.29
CA ASP A 57 -15.38 0.44 3.04
C ASP A 57 -13.89 0.45 2.63
N THR A 58 -13.51 1.30 1.68
CA THR A 58 -12.10 1.52 1.35
C THR A 58 -11.46 2.56 2.25
N ARG A 59 -10.16 2.41 2.47
CA ARG A 59 -9.31 3.34 3.20
C ARG A 59 -8.00 3.58 2.47
N GLU A 60 -7.45 4.76 2.68
CA GLU A 60 -6.27 5.28 2.00
C GLU A 60 -5.15 5.52 3.02
N LEU A 61 -4.14 4.66 2.99
CA LEU A 61 -2.94 4.81 3.83
C LEU A 61 -1.87 5.57 3.06
N TYR A 62 -1.63 6.82 3.48
CA TYR A 62 -0.60 7.69 2.94
C TYR A 62 0.74 7.51 3.67
N PHE A 63 1.83 7.78 2.95
CA PHE A 63 3.20 7.66 3.42
C PHE A 63 3.87 9.04 3.42
N SER A 64 4.64 9.34 4.47
CA SER A 64 5.43 10.58 4.56
C SER A 64 6.73 10.48 3.78
N ASP A 65 7.29 9.27 3.69
CA ASP A 65 8.68 9.06 3.25
C ASP A 65 8.76 8.53 1.80
N VAL A 66 7.63 8.10 1.24
CA VAL A 66 7.53 7.62 -0.14
C VAL A 66 6.23 8.13 -0.79
N PRO A 67 6.24 8.49 -2.08
CA PRO A 67 5.10 9.10 -2.76
C PRO A 67 4.07 8.05 -3.20
N TYR A 68 3.66 7.17 -2.29
CA TYR A 68 2.71 6.09 -2.56
C TYR A 68 1.53 6.14 -1.60
N CYS A 69 0.39 5.63 -2.06
CA CYS A 69 -0.80 5.42 -1.25
C CYS A 69 -1.26 3.98 -1.41
N VAL A 70 -1.68 3.37 -0.31
CA VAL A 70 -2.22 2.01 -0.28
C VAL A 70 -3.73 2.08 -0.08
N ILE A 71 -4.48 1.50 -1.02
CA ILE A 71 -5.92 1.29 -0.88
C ILE A 71 -6.16 -0.06 -0.22
N TYR A 72 -6.96 -0.10 0.82
CA TYR A 72 -7.33 -1.34 1.49
C TYR A 72 -8.75 -1.31 2.03
N THR A 73 -9.31 -2.49 2.27
CA THR A 73 -10.50 -2.69 3.10
C THR A 73 -10.11 -3.39 4.38
N SER A 74 -10.92 -3.23 5.43
CA SER A 74 -10.69 -3.93 6.69
C SER A 74 -12.01 -4.39 7.32
N ASP A 75 -12.06 -5.65 7.69
CA ASP A 75 -13.08 -6.20 8.60
C ASP A 75 -12.44 -6.50 9.97
N ASN A 76 -13.18 -7.16 10.87
CA ASN A 76 -12.70 -7.45 12.23
C ASN A 76 -11.49 -8.41 12.30
N LYS A 77 -11.20 -9.15 11.23
CA LYS A 77 -10.17 -10.19 11.18
C LYS A 77 -9.12 -9.94 10.12
N THR A 78 -9.48 -9.30 9.01
CA THR A 78 -8.69 -9.23 7.78
C THR A 78 -8.55 -7.80 7.28
N ILE A 79 -7.33 -7.45 6.90
CA ILE A 79 -7.01 -6.29 6.07
C ILE A 79 -6.71 -6.80 4.67
N THR A 80 -7.46 -6.34 3.69
CA THR A 80 -7.25 -6.67 2.28
C THR A 80 -6.68 -5.46 1.56
N VAL A 81 -5.41 -5.54 1.18
CA VAL A 81 -4.76 -4.53 0.35
C VAL A 81 -5.20 -4.74 -1.09
N LEU A 82 -5.87 -3.74 -1.65
CA LEU A 82 -6.49 -3.79 -2.98
C LEU A 82 -5.53 -3.32 -4.07
N SER A 83 -4.85 -2.19 -3.86
CA SER A 83 -3.94 -1.61 -4.84
C SER A 83 -2.98 -0.62 -4.18
N ILE A 84 -1.91 -0.27 -4.90
CA ILE A 84 -0.90 0.70 -4.47
C ILE A 84 -0.62 1.61 -5.66
N PHE A 85 -0.71 2.93 -5.47
CA PHE A 85 -0.51 3.89 -6.55
C PHE A 85 0.40 5.02 -6.12
N HIS A 86 1.11 5.60 -7.08
CA HIS A 86 1.95 6.77 -6.85
C HIS A 86 1.04 8.00 -6.67
N THR A 87 1.26 8.81 -5.63
CA THR A 87 0.32 9.89 -5.24
C THR A 87 0.22 11.02 -6.27
N ALA A 88 1.24 11.20 -7.10
CA ALA A 88 1.23 12.16 -8.21
C ALA A 88 0.72 11.58 -9.54
N GLN A 89 0.39 10.28 -9.60
CA GLN A 89 -0.15 9.63 -10.78
C GLN A 89 -1.66 9.38 -10.58
N SER A 90 -2.40 9.25 -11.68
CA SER A 90 -3.84 8.99 -11.59
C SER A 90 -4.09 7.57 -11.03
N ARG A 91 -5.09 7.46 -10.16
CA ARG A 91 -5.57 6.20 -9.56
C ARG A 91 -6.25 5.30 -10.59
#